data_AF-A0A2E9FJE1-F1
#
_entry.id   AF-A0A2E9FJE1-F1
#
_cell.length_a   1.000
_cell.length_b   1.000
_cell.length_c   1.000
_cell.angle_alpha   90.00
_cell.angle_beta   90.00
_cell.angle_gamma   90.00
#
_symmetry.space_group_name_H-M   'P 1'
#
loop_
_entity.id
_entity.type
_entity.pdbx_description
1 polymer ?
#
loop_
_entity_poly.entity_id
_entity_poly.type
_entity_poly.pdbx_seq_one_letter_code
_entity_poly.pdbx_strand_id
1 'polypeptide(L)' 'MADNLFTVLKKKFEEDKASAIESLASGGAKDFAQYKETTGYIRGLETCWRTVEDLSRNYMEHDDE' A
#
# COMPACT_ATOMS: atom_id res chain seq x y z
N MET A 1 12.98 8.25 16.86
CA MET A 1 11.98 9.26 16.44
C MET A 1 10.70 8.48 16.25
N ALA A 2 9.60 8.85 16.92
CA ALA A 2 8.34 8.13 16.73
C ALA A 2 7.93 8.26 15.26
N ASP A 3 7.58 7.14 14.62
CA ASP A 3 7.05 7.17 13.25
C ASP A 3 5.78 8.03 13.27
N ASN A 4 5.71 9.03 12.40
CA ASN A 4 4.46 9.75 12.22
C ASN A 4 3.41 8.80 11.60
N LEU A 5 2.12 9.12 11.78
CA LEU A 5 1.02 8.30 11.32
C LEU A 5 1.16 7.90 9.83
N PHE A 6 1.63 8.82 8.99
CA PHE A 6 1.82 8.58 7.55
C PHE A 6 2.90 7.53 7.26
N THR A 7 4.03 7.56 7.98
CA THR A 7 5.09 6.55 7.87
C THR A 7 4.57 5.17 8.25
N VAL A 8 3.79 5.07 9.33
CA VAL A 8 3.19 3.78 9.76
C VAL A 8 2.23 3.23 8.71
N LEU A 9 1.36 4.07 8.15
CA LEU A 9 0.42 3.67 7.11
C LEU A 9 1.13 3.23 5.83
N LYS A 10 2.11 4.00 5.35
CA LYS A 10 2.90 3.66 4.15
C LYS A 10 3.62 2.32 4.30
N LYS A 11 4.26 2.09 5.45
CA LYS A 11 4.93 0.83 5.76
C LYS A 11 3.96 -0.35 5.73
N LYS A 12 2.78 -0.21 6.34
CA LYS A 12 1.77 -1.26 6.35
C LYS A 12 1.32 -1.63 4.93
N PHE A 13 1.06 -0.64 4.06
CA PHE A 13 0.66 -0.91 2.69
C PHE A 13 1.75 -1.60 1.87
N GLU A 14 3.01 -1.27 2.11
CA GLU A 14 4.15 -1.94 1.49
C GLU A 14 4.29 -3.40 1.96
N GLU A 15 4.16 -3.66 3.25
CA GLU A 15 4.16 -5.01 3.83
C GLU A 15 3.01 -5.87 3.26
N ASP A 16 1.79 -5.33 3.26
CA ASP A 16 0.60 -6.02 2.74
C ASP A 16 0.74 -6.27 1.21
N LYS A 17 1.34 -5.34 0.47
CA LYS A 17 1.64 -5.49 -0.96
C LYS A 17 2.70 -6.57 -1.20
N ALA A 18 3.78 -6.57 -0.42
CA ALA A 18 4.85 -7.56 -0.52
C ALA A 18 4.31 -8.97 -0.26
N SER A 19 3.47 -9.13 0.77
CA SER A 19 2.81 -10.40 1.08
C SER A 19 1.90 -10.88 -0.07
N ALA A 20 1.11 -9.99 -0.67
CA ALA A 20 0.27 -10.34 -1.80
C ALA A 20 1.08 -10.73 -3.05
N ILE A 21 2.20 -10.05 -3.31
CA ILE A 21 3.12 -10.39 -4.40
C ILE A 21 3.77 -11.75 -4.17
N GLU A 22 4.23 -12.04 -2.94
CA GLU A 22 4.82 -13.33 -2.58
C GLU A 22 3.79 -14.46 -2.70
N SER A 23 2.55 -14.22 -2.30
CA SER A 23 1.45 -15.17 -2.49
C SER A 23 1.24 -15.50 -3.98
N LEU A 24 1.26 -14.49 -4.86
CA LEU A 24 1.18 -14.74 -6.31
C LEU A 24 2.42 -15.47 -6.85
N ALA A 25 3.62 -15.07 -6.44
CA ALA A 25 4.88 -15.66 -6.88
C ALA A 25 5.02 -17.14 -6.46
N SER A 26 4.43 -17.51 -5.33
CA SER A 26 4.39 -18.89 -4.82
C SER A 26 3.24 -19.73 -5.40
N GLY A 27 2.47 -19.20 -6.36
CA GLY A 27 1.37 -19.92 -7.01
C GLY A 27 0.07 -19.93 -6.18
N GLY A 28 -0.14 -18.94 -5.32
CA GLY A 28 -1.32 -18.84 -4.45
C GLY A 28 -2.65 -18.65 -5.19
N ALA A 29 -2.63 -18.22 -6.46
CA ALA A 29 -3.82 -18.12 -7.29
C ALA A 29 -4.06 -19.42 -8.08
N LYS A 30 -5.20 -20.07 -7.84
CA LYS A 30 -5.58 -21.35 -8.47
C LYS A 30 -6.32 -21.19 -9.80
N ASP A 31 -6.84 -19.99 -10.05
CA ASP A 31 -7.56 -19.65 -11.25
C ASP A 31 -7.40 -18.16 -11.58
N PHE A 32 -7.92 -17.76 -12.75
CA PHE A 32 -7.85 -16.38 -13.21
C PHE A 32 -8.65 -15.42 -12.32
N ALA A 33 -9.75 -15.86 -11.70
CA ALA A 33 -10.56 -14.99 -10.85
C ALA A 33 -9.79 -14.59 -9.59
N GLN A 34 -9.12 -15.55 -8.94
CA GLN A 34 -8.24 -15.31 -7.80
C GLN A 34 -7.05 -14.43 -8.19
N TYR A 35 -6.40 -14.69 -9.32
CA TYR A 35 -5.31 -13.84 -9.82
C TYR A 35 -5.78 -12.38 -10.05
N LYS A 36 -6.95 -12.21 -10.67
CA LYS A 36 -7.54 -10.90 -10.94
C LYS A 36 -7.85 -10.17 -9.63
N GLU A 37 -8.40 -10.87 -8.65
CA GLU A 37 -8.68 -10.31 -7.32
C GLU A 37 -7.40 -9.84 -6.62
N THR A 38 -6.40 -10.71 -6.49
CA THR A 38 -5.14 -10.37 -5.79
C THR A 38 -4.39 -9.24 -6.49
N THR A 39 -4.36 -9.21 -7.83
CA THR A 39 -3.77 -8.07 -8.55
C THR A 39 -4.61 -6.80 -8.42
N GLY A 40 -5.93 -6.91 -8.27
CA GLY A 40 -6.81 -5.79 -7.94
C GLY A 40 -6.51 -5.22 -6.55
N TYR A 41 -6.34 -6.10 -5.56
CA TYR A 41 -5.92 -5.75 -4.20
C TYR A 41 -4.58 -5.00 -4.19
N ILE A 42 -3.57 -5.50 -4.91
CA ILE A 42 -2.26 -4.84 -5.05
C ILE A 42 -2.42 -3.43 -5.63
N ARG A 43 -3.21 -3.25 -6.70
CA ARG A 43 -3.47 -1.91 -7.28
C ARG A 43 -4.16 -0.99 -6.29
N GLY A 44 -5.11 -1.52 -5.50
CA GLY A 44 -5.77 -0.78 -4.43
C GLY A 44 -4.79 -0.26 -3.39
N LEU A 45 -3.87 -1.11 -2.91
CA LEU A 45 -2.81 -0.72 -1.97
C LEU A 45 -1.93 0.41 -2.51
N GLU A 46 -1.55 0.36 -3.80
CA GLU A 46 -0.78 1.46 -4.41
C GLU A 46 -1.55 2.76 -4.50
N THR A 47 -2.86 2.71 -4.75
CA THR A 47 -3.72 3.90 -4.71
C THR A 47 -3.77 4.47 -3.30
N CYS A 48 -3.99 3.63 -2.28
CA CYS A 48 -3.97 4.05 -0.88
C CYS A 48 -2.64 4.70 -0.48
N TRP A 49 -1.52 4.10 -0.88
CA TRP A 49 -0.18 4.66 -0.62
C TRP A 49 -0.02 6.03 -1.26
N ARG A 50 -0.40 6.21 -2.52
CA ARG A 50 -0.34 7.51 -3.21
C ARG A 50 -1.21 8.56 -2.53
N THR A 51 -2.43 8.20 -2.14
CA THR A 51 -3.31 9.11 -1.39
C THR A 51 -2.71 9.52 -0.04
N VAL A 52 -2.08 8.59 0.69
CA VAL A 52 -1.40 8.91 1.96
C VAL A 52 -0.18 9.80 1.74
N GLU A 53 0.59 9.56 0.68
CA GLU A 53 1.73 10.40 0.31
C GLU A 53 1.27 11.83 -0.02
N ASP A 54 0.21 12.00 -0.79
CA ASP A 54 -0.37 13.31 -1.10
C ASP A 54 -0.86 14.02 0.18
N LEU A 55 -1.55 13.31 1.08
CA LEU A 55 -1.98 13.85 2.37
C LEU A 55 -0.81 14.27 3.25
N SER A 56 0.25 13.44 3.30
CA SER A 56 1.46 13.74 4.06
C SER A 56 2.14 15.02 3.57
N ARG A 57 2.16 15.27 2.25
CA ARG A 57 2.74 16.49 1.67
C ARG A 57 1.93 17.72 2.05
N ASN A 58 0.61 17.68 1.85
CA ASN A 58 -0.26 18.79 2.23
C ASN A 58 -0.19 19.09 3.73
N TYR A 59 -0.08 18.06 4.57
CA TYR A 59 0.06 18.24 6.02
C TYR A 59 1.39 18.91 6.40
N MET A 60 2.51 18.50 5.80
CA MET A 60 3.81 19.12 6.06
C MET A 60 3.90 20.56 5.54
N GLU A 61 3.31 20.84 4.37
CA GLU A 61 3.24 22.20 3.82
C GLU A 61 2.42 23.16 4.71
N HIS A 62 1.40 22.65 5.43
CA HIS A 62 0.60 23.44 6.37
C HIS A 62 1.24 23.60 7.77
N ASP A 63 2.12 22.69 8.19
CA ASP A 63 2.84 22.80 9.48
C ASP A 63 4.06 23.76 9.40
N ASP A 64 4.51 24.12 8.18
CA ASP A 64 5.63 25.06 7.92
C ASP A 64 5.18 26.54 7.76
N GLU A 65 3.88 26.87 7.94
CA GLU A 65 3.33 28.24 8.10
C GLU A 65 3.04 28.58 9.57
#